data_AF-A0A963BZ28-F1
#
_entry.id   AF-A0A963BZ28-F1
#
_cell.length_a   1.000
_cell.length_b   1.000
_cell.length_c   1.000
_cell.angle_alpha   90.00
_cell.angle_beta   90.00
_cell.angle_gamma   90.00
#
_symmetry.space_group_name_H-M   'P 1'
#
loop_
_entity.id
_entity.type
_entity.pdbx_description
1 polymer ?
#
loop_
_entity_poly.entity_id
_entity_poly.type
_entity_poly.pdbx_seq_one_letter_code
_entity_poly.pdbx_strand_id
1 'polypeptide(L)'
;MAFSDTLKQLPGVSHLAAIELIDGQDGIVGRIENKAGQAGSLVVYNHLAQLYGAITPDAARKGLELYAEHTEDARQNPGKHPNIDRLVGVSERGETLRVKHHFAV
;
A
#
# COMPACT_ATOMS: atom_id res chain seq x y z
N MET A 1 -3.31 -11.09 14.36
CA MET A 1 -4.25 -11.44 13.28
C MET A 1 -3.42 -11.71 12.05
N ALA A 2 -3.70 -12.75 11.29
CA ALA A 2 -2.95 -13.02 10.07
C ALA A 2 -3.32 -12.00 8.98
N PHE A 3 -2.40 -11.69 8.05
CA PHE A 3 -2.66 -10.75 6.96
C PHE A 3 -3.92 -11.12 6.16
N SER A 4 -4.12 -12.42 5.92
CA SER A 4 -5.30 -12.91 5.20
C SER A 4 -6.62 -12.62 5.93
N ASP A 5 -6.62 -12.55 7.26
CA ASP A 5 -7.81 -12.16 8.03
C ASP A 5 -8.02 -10.65 8.02
N THR A 6 -6.95 -9.86 8.01
CA THR A 6 -7.04 -8.41 7.80
C THR A 6 -7.69 -8.10 6.45
N LEU A 7 -7.29 -8.77 5.37
CA LEU A 7 -7.86 -8.54 4.04
C LEU A 7 -9.37 -8.79 3.97
N LYS A 8 -9.91 -9.76 4.72
CA LYS A 8 -11.36 -10.05 4.75
C LYS A 8 -12.20 -8.93 5.35
N GLN A 9 -11.57 -8.03 6.12
CA GLN A 9 -12.25 -6.91 6.80
C GLN A 9 -12.19 -5.62 5.99
N LEU A 10 -11.35 -5.55 4.95
CA LEU A 10 -11.16 -4.36 4.15
C LEU A 10 -12.11 -4.33 2.94
N PRO A 11 -12.49 -3.14 2.45
CA PRO A 11 -13.32 -3.02 1.25
C PRO A 11 -12.69 -3.69 0.02
N GLY A 12 -13.51 -4.37 -0.77
CA GLY A 12 -13.07 -5.01 -2.01
C GLY A 12 -12.64 -3.99 -3.08
N VAL A 13 -11.69 -4.39 -3.93
CA VAL A 13 -11.08 -3.54 -4.97
C VAL A 13 -11.35 -4.03 -6.41
N SER A 14 -12.41 -4.82 -6.63
CA SER A 14 -12.74 -5.36 -7.96
C SER A 14 -12.98 -4.29 -9.03
N HIS A 15 -13.36 -3.08 -8.63
CA HIS A 15 -13.58 -1.93 -9.50
C HIS A 15 -12.26 -1.22 -9.91
N LEU A 16 -11.12 -1.59 -9.33
CA LEU A 16 -9.82 -1.00 -9.64
C LEU A 16 -9.04 -1.90 -10.60
N ALA A 17 -8.43 -1.28 -11.62
CA ALA A 17 -7.39 -1.90 -12.43
C ALA A 17 -6.02 -1.74 -11.76
N ALA A 18 -5.74 -0.57 -11.17
CA ALA A 18 -4.48 -0.29 -10.49
C ALA A 18 -4.55 0.97 -9.60
N ILE A 19 -3.50 1.15 -8.79
CA ILE A 19 -3.16 2.40 -8.12
C ILE A 19 -1.76 2.84 -8.58
N GLU A 20 -1.61 4.12 -8.91
CA GLU A 20 -0.30 4.78 -9.06
C GLU A 20 0.01 5.63 -7.84
N LEU A 21 1.27 5.61 -7.43
CA LEU A 21 1.81 6.39 -6.33
C LEU A 21 2.71 7.49 -6.91
N ILE A 22 2.45 8.73 -6.53
CA ILE A 22 3.10 9.91 -7.08
C ILE A 22 3.77 10.69 -5.95
N ASP A 23 5.05 10.98 -6.09
CA ASP A 23 5.82 11.73 -5.08
C ASP A 23 5.53 13.24 -5.13
N GLY A 24 6.27 14.00 -4.29
CA GLY A 24 6.18 15.45 -4.22
C GLY A 24 6.80 16.19 -5.40
N GLN A 25 7.46 15.49 -6.33
CA GLN A 25 8.07 16.02 -7.56
C GLN A 25 7.26 15.61 -8.81
N ASP A 26 6.01 15.17 -8.63
CA ASP A 26 5.14 14.63 -9.70
C ASP A 26 5.68 13.36 -10.39
N GLY A 27 6.66 12.68 -9.78
CA GLY A 27 7.21 11.43 -10.26
C GLY A 27 6.35 10.22 -9.86
N ILE A 28 6.09 9.33 -10.81
CA ILE A 28 5.45 8.03 -10.51
C ILE A 28 6.50 7.11 -9.88
N VAL A 29 6.33 6.78 -8.60
CA VAL A 29 7.27 5.98 -7.79
C VAL A 29 6.77 4.56 -7.51
N GLY A 30 5.57 4.23 -8.00
CA GLY A 30 5.02 2.89 -7.88
C GLY A 30 3.70 2.73 -8.61
N ARG A 31 3.46 1.51 -9.08
CA ARG A 31 2.17 1.07 -9.60
C ARG A 31 1.82 -0.26 -8.96
N ILE A 32 0.63 -0.34 -8.38
CA ILE A 32 0.08 -1.55 -7.75
C ILE A 32 -1.09 -2.01 -8.60
N GLU A 33 -0.97 -3.16 -9.22
CA GLU A 33 -1.96 -3.68 -10.18
C GLU A 33 -2.92 -4.65 -9.52
N ASN A 34 -4.16 -4.73 -10.03
CA ASN A 34 -5.12 -5.75 -9.64
C ASN A 34 -4.78 -7.09 -10.29
N LYS A 35 -3.72 -7.73 -9.81
CA LYS A 35 -3.24 -9.02 -10.30
C LYS A 35 -2.71 -9.90 -9.17
N ALA A 36 -2.53 -11.19 -9.46
CA ALA A 36 -1.93 -12.14 -8.55
C ALA A 36 -0.55 -11.63 -8.06
N GLY A 37 -0.29 -11.77 -6.75
CA GLY A 37 0.92 -11.25 -6.10
C GLY A 37 0.88 -9.77 -5.70
N GLN A 38 -0.09 -8.97 -6.19
CA GLN A 38 -0.25 -7.56 -5.78
C GLN A 38 -1.64 -7.25 -5.21
N ALA A 39 -2.63 -8.12 -5.42
CA ALA A 39 -4.01 -7.90 -4.99
C ALA A 39 -4.14 -7.53 -3.50
N GLY A 40 -3.41 -8.20 -2.60
CA GLY A 40 -3.42 -7.85 -1.17
C GLY A 40 -2.92 -6.44 -0.91
N SER A 41 -1.83 -6.04 -1.57
CA SER A 41 -1.32 -4.66 -1.47
C SER A 41 -2.27 -3.64 -2.07
N LEU A 42 -2.96 -3.97 -3.16
CA LEU A 42 -3.94 -3.06 -3.77
C LEU A 42 -5.08 -2.74 -2.79
N VAL A 43 -5.58 -3.75 -2.08
CA VAL A 43 -6.60 -3.59 -1.03
C VAL A 43 -6.11 -2.66 0.08
N VAL A 44 -4.90 -2.93 0.60
CA VAL A 44 -4.32 -2.10 1.68
C VAL A 44 -4.12 -0.66 1.23
N TYR A 45 -3.48 -0.43 0.08
CA TYR A 45 -3.20 0.93 -0.39
C TYR A 45 -4.49 1.70 -0.74
N ASN A 46 -5.50 1.05 -1.30
CA ASN A 46 -6.81 1.67 -1.52
C ASN A 46 -7.44 2.08 -0.18
N HIS A 47 -7.45 1.19 0.81
CA HIS A 47 -8.01 1.50 2.13
C HIS A 47 -7.29 2.68 2.80
N LEU A 48 -5.96 2.72 2.74
CA LEU A 48 -5.18 3.84 3.27
C LEU A 48 -5.49 5.15 2.54
N ALA A 49 -5.60 5.12 1.21
CA ALA A 49 -5.96 6.29 0.42
C ALA A 49 -7.36 6.81 0.76
N GLN A 50 -8.33 5.92 1.00
CA GLN A 50 -9.68 6.31 1.42
C GLN A 50 -9.71 6.92 2.81
N LEU A 51 -8.91 6.40 3.75
CA LEU A 51 -8.90 6.84 5.14
C LEU A 51 -8.11 8.15 5.34
N TYR A 52 -7.00 8.32 4.63
CA TYR A 52 -6.06 9.43 4.83
C TYR A 52 -5.99 10.42 3.65
N GLY A 53 -6.60 10.11 2.50
CA GLY A 53 -6.50 10.89 1.27
C GLY A 53 -5.19 10.73 0.50
N ALA A 54 -4.13 10.25 1.15
CA ALA A 54 -2.80 10.02 0.59
C ALA A 54 -2.04 8.96 1.43
N ILE A 55 -0.87 8.51 0.95
CA ILE A 55 0.04 7.70 1.76
C ILE A 55 0.98 8.64 2.52
N THR A 56 0.51 9.16 3.65
CA THR A 56 1.28 9.96 4.62
C THR A 56 2.12 9.05 5.53
N PRO A 57 3.01 9.58 6.39
CA PRO A 57 3.72 8.77 7.37
C PRO A 57 2.79 8.04 8.35
N ASP A 58 1.66 8.65 8.72
CA ASP A 58 0.62 8.02 9.54
C ASP A 58 -0.09 6.90 8.79
N ALA A 59 -0.47 7.14 7.53
CA ALA A 59 -1.06 6.11 6.68
C ALA A 59 -0.10 4.93 6.49
N ALA A 60 1.19 5.22 6.33
CA ALA A 60 2.22 4.21 6.18
C ALA A 60 2.37 3.34 7.43
N ARG A 61 2.45 3.95 8.63
CA ARG A 61 2.43 3.21 9.89
C ARG A 61 1.19 2.33 10.02
N LYS A 62 0.01 2.87 9.68
CA LYS A 62 -1.22 2.08 9.71
C LYS A 62 -1.17 0.91 8.73
N GLY A 63 -0.64 1.12 7.53
CA GLY A 63 -0.45 0.07 6.54
C GLY A 63 0.46 -1.04 7.03
N LEU A 64 1.57 -0.71 7.69
CA LEU A 64 2.47 -1.69 8.29
C LEU A 64 1.77 -2.55 9.37
N GLU A 65 0.84 -1.98 10.15
CA GLU A 65 0.00 -2.79 11.04
C GLU A 65 -0.91 -3.74 10.26
N LEU A 66 -1.51 -3.26 9.16
CA LEU A 66 -2.43 -4.06 8.33
C LEU A 66 -1.73 -5.22 7.61
N TYR A 67 -0.44 -5.08 7.27
CA TYR A 67 0.37 -6.17 6.71
C TYR A 67 0.74 -7.27 7.71
N ALA A 68 0.49 -7.06 9.00
CA ALA A 68 0.67 -8.05 10.06
C ALA A 68 2.04 -8.76 10.00
N GLU A 69 2.07 -10.09 9.90
CA GLU A 69 3.30 -10.90 9.88
C GLU A 69 4.26 -10.54 8.72
N HIS A 70 3.76 -9.98 7.62
CA HIS A 70 4.60 -9.59 6.49
C HIS A 70 5.44 -8.35 6.74
N THR A 71 5.04 -7.49 7.70
CA THR A 71 5.84 -6.33 8.07
C THR A 71 7.17 -6.73 8.70
N GLU A 72 7.15 -7.74 9.57
CA GLU A 72 8.38 -8.24 10.18
C GLU A 72 9.27 -8.93 9.14
N ASP A 73 8.68 -9.74 8.25
CA ASP A 73 9.42 -10.39 7.16
C ASP A 73 10.07 -9.37 6.20
N ALA A 74 9.43 -8.23 5.94
CA ALA A 74 10.00 -7.14 5.14
C ALA A 74 11.17 -6.44 5.85
N ARG A 75 11.07 -6.19 7.16
CA ARG A 75 12.17 -5.61 7.94
C ARG A 75 13.40 -6.51 7.96
N GLN A 76 13.19 -7.83 8.05
CA GLN A 76 14.26 -8.82 8.06
C GLN A 76 14.83 -9.10 6.67
N ASN A 77 14.05 -8.89 5.60
CA ASN A 77 14.44 -9.16 4.23
C ASN A 77 14.14 -7.97 3.31
N PRO A 78 14.89 -6.85 3.40
CA PRO A 78 14.66 -5.67 2.58
C PRO A 78 14.66 -6.00 1.08
N GLY A 79 13.65 -5.51 0.36
CA GLY A 79 13.46 -5.75 -1.08
C GLY A 79 12.59 -6.95 -1.42
N LYS A 80 12.27 -7.82 -0.45
CA LYS A 80 11.38 -8.97 -0.64
C LYS A 80 9.91 -8.54 -0.82
N HIS A 81 9.51 -7.43 -0.21
CA HIS A 81 8.14 -6.94 -0.21
C HIS A 81 8.08 -5.47 -0.66
N PRO A 82 8.22 -5.18 -1.96
CA PRO A 82 8.39 -3.81 -2.44
C PRO A 82 7.31 -2.81 -1.97
N ASN A 83 6.08 -3.28 -1.77
CA ASN A 83 4.98 -2.43 -1.29
C ASN A 83 5.03 -2.18 0.23
N ILE A 84 5.57 -3.11 1.01
CA ILE A 84 5.78 -2.94 2.47
C ILE A 84 7.04 -2.11 2.69
N ASP A 85 8.13 -2.42 1.98
CA ASP A 85 9.37 -1.66 1.99
C ASP A 85 9.14 -0.18 1.67
N ARG A 86 8.24 0.11 0.72
CA ARG A 86 7.82 1.49 0.42
C ARG A 86 7.16 2.17 1.61
N LEU A 87 6.26 1.49 2.33
CA LEU A 87 5.61 2.05 3.52
C LEU A 87 6.62 2.30 4.65
N VAL A 88 7.57 1.39 4.86
CA VAL A 88 8.68 1.60 5.80
C VAL A 88 9.40 2.90 5.45
N GLY A 89 9.83 3.05 4.19
CA GLY A 89 10.53 4.24 3.71
C GLY A 89 9.72 5.54 3.86
N VAL A 90 8.44 5.53 3.53
CA VAL A 90 7.54 6.69 3.72
C VAL A 90 7.45 7.07 5.20
N SER A 91 7.30 6.09 6.08
CA SER A 91 7.19 6.32 7.52
C SER A 91 8.47 6.88 8.14
N GLU A 92 9.64 6.46 7.65
CA GLU A 92 10.95 6.86 8.16
C GLU A 92 11.42 8.21 7.60
N ARG A 93 11.17 8.47 6.30
CA ARG A 93 11.60 9.72 5.64
C ARG A 93 10.62 10.88 5.83
N GLY A 94 9.43 10.63 6.38
CA GLY A 94 8.41 11.66 6.57
C GLY A 94 7.79 12.15 5.26
N GLU A 95 7.82 11.32 4.21
CA GLU A 95 7.31 11.66 2.89
C GLU A 95 5.79 11.49 2.80
N THR A 96 5.18 12.01 1.75
CA THR A 96 3.77 11.74 1.42
C THR A 96 3.64 11.44 -0.05
N LEU A 97 2.96 10.34 -0.38
CA LEU A 97 2.68 9.94 -1.75
C LEU A 97 1.20 10.18 -2.07
N ARG A 98 0.93 10.89 -3.17
CA ARG A 98 -0.42 10.97 -3.73
C ARG A 98 -0.80 9.65 -4.37
N VAL A 99 -2.10 9.37 -4.37
CA VAL A 99 -2.68 8.12 -4.88
C VAL A 99 -3.57 8.45 -6.07
N LYS A 100 -3.28 7.85 -7.22
CA LYS A 100 -4.12 7.93 -8.41
C LYS A 100 -4.73 6.57 -8.71
N HIS A 101 -6.05 6.48 -8.66
CA HIS A 101 -6.79 5.27 -8.97
C HIS A 101 -6.99 5.13 -10.48
N HIS A 102 -6.82 3.90 -10.99
CA HIS A 102 -7.19 3.50 -12.34
C HIS A 102 -8.33 2.49 -12.21
N PHE A 103 -9.50 2.82 -12.75
CA PHE A 103 -10.69 1.97 -12.66
C PHE A 103 -10.67 0.90 -13.76
N ALA A 104 -11.20 -0.27 -13.43
CA ALA A 104 -11.44 -1.33 -14.41
C ALA A 104 -12.56 -0.89 -15.37
N VAL A 105 -12.46 -1.32 -16.64
CA VAL A 105 -13.47 -1.11 -17.69
C VAL A 105 -14.45 -2.28 -17.68
#